data_AF-A0A1Q3RM59-F1
#
_entry.id   AF-A0A1Q3RM59-F1
#
_cell.length_a   1.000
_cell.length_b   1.000
_cell.length_c   1.000
_cell.angle_alpha   90.00
_cell.angle_beta   90.00
_cell.angle_gamma   90.00
#
_symmetry.space_group_name_H-M   'P 1'
#
loop_
_entity.id
_entity.type
_entity.pdbx_description
1 polymer ?
#
loop_
_entity_poly.entity_id
_entity_poly.type
_entity_poly.pdbx_seq_one_letter_code
_entity_poly.pdbx_strand_id
1 'polypeptide(L)'
;MKSDVLLNHAMLLNRDIKDFLKVVSYDKYSCLDMVETNSLNDELIKSELERVAEQLDNIRIRLNYLNRPITVEGVLKCDINGRYSLGDFEYSCASSIEFLFVDEEDDSSQWIISSVEGNEDGYYIKGYKKVKMEGLTVRRREIEGLYNF
;
A
#
# COMPACT_ATOMS: atom_id res chain seq x y z
N MET A 1 -12.10 -2.02 21.51
CA MET A 1 -10.67 -1.69 21.34
C MET A 1 -10.56 -0.55 20.36
N LYS A 2 -9.75 0.49 20.62
CA LYS A 2 -9.59 1.65 19.72
C LYS A 2 -8.65 1.32 18.55
N SER A 3 -8.84 1.97 17.40
CA SER A 3 -8.00 1.80 16.20
C SER A 3 -6.51 1.97 16.49
N ASP A 4 -6.14 2.98 17.28
CA ASP A 4 -4.74 3.30 17.56
C ASP A 4 -4.07 2.21 18.40
N VAL A 5 -4.83 1.54 19.28
CA VAL A 5 -4.34 0.40 20.06
C VAL A 5 -4.06 -0.78 19.14
N LEU A 6 -4.94 -1.04 18.16
CA LEU A 6 -4.74 -2.10 17.18
C LEU A 6 -3.52 -1.81 16.29
N LEU A 7 -3.38 -0.57 15.81
CA LEU A 7 -2.24 -0.15 15.01
C LEU A 7 -0.92 -0.28 15.78
N ASN A 8 -0.88 0.11 17.06
CA ASN A 8 0.29 -0.07 17.91
C ASN A 8 0.69 -1.55 18.03
N HIS A 9 -0.26 -2.47 18.23
CA HIS A 9 0.05 -3.90 18.26
C HIS A 9 0.55 -4.41 16.91
N ALA A 10 -0.05 -3.96 15.80
CA ALA A 10 0.42 -4.31 14.47
C ALA A 10 1.86 -3.80 14.21
N MET A 11 2.22 -2.64 14.75
CA MET A 11 3.58 -2.11 14.63
C MET A 11 4.61 -2.87 15.48
N LEU A 12 4.21 -3.52 16.57
CA LEU A 12 5.08 -4.47 17.29
C LEU A 12 5.38 -5.70 16.42
N LEU A 13 4.36 -6.29 15.80
CA LEU A 13 4.55 -7.39 14.84
C LEU A 13 5.44 -6.96 13.67
N ASN A 14 5.24 -5.75 13.15
CA ASN A 14 6.04 -5.20 12.05
C ASN A 14 7.54 -5.11 12.37
N ARG A 15 7.89 -4.88 13.65
CA ARG A 15 9.29 -4.91 14.10
C ARG A 15 9.86 -6.31 13.98
N ASP A 16 9.13 -7.32 14.47
CA ASP A 16 9.59 -8.70 14.44
C ASP A 16 9.70 -9.23 13.00
N ILE A 17 8.79 -8.80 12.11
CA ILE A 17 8.88 -9.03 10.65
C ILE A 17 10.17 -8.42 10.09
N LYS A 18 10.43 -7.14 10.38
CA LYS A 18 11.64 -6.45 9.90
C LYS A 18 12.92 -7.16 10.36
N ASP A 19 12.93 -7.65 11.59
CA ASP A 19 14.10 -8.35 12.14
C ASP A 19 14.29 -9.72 11.47
N PHE A 20 13.21 -10.46 11.20
CA PHE A 20 13.28 -11.69 10.40
C PHE A 20 13.85 -11.45 8.99
N LEU A 21 13.31 -10.47 8.25
CA LEU A 21 13.74 -10.16 6.88
C LEU A 21 15.22 -9.77 6.80
N LYS A 22 15.75 -9.10 7.83
CA LYS A 22 17.17 -8.80 7.96
C LYS A 22 18.02 -10.05 8.20
N VAL A 23 17.57 -10.96 9.05
CA VAL A 23 18.31 -12.20 9.36
C VAL A 23 18.51 -13.02 8.11
N VAL A 24 17.48 -13.12 7.26
CA VAL A 24 17.56 -13.83 5.97
C VAL A 24 18.11 -12.96 4.84
N SER A 25 18.54 -11.73 5.12
CA SER A 25 19.04 -10.74 4.14
C SER A 25 18.08 -10.39 2.99
N TYR A 26 16.79 -10.71 3.16
CA TYR A 26 15.76 -10.42 2.15
C TYR A 26 15.54 -8.92 2.00
N ASP A 27 15.73 -8.13 3.06
CA ASP A 27 15.63 -6.66 3.01
C ASP A 27 16.66 -6.00 2.07
N LYS A 28 17.72 -6.72 1.71
CA LYS A 28 18.78 -6.24 0.81
C LYS A 28 18.71 -6.83 -0.58
N TYR A 29 18.35 -8.11 -0.69
CA TYR A 29 18.46 -8.86 -1.95
C TYR A 29 17.10 -9.25 -2.54
N SER A 30 16.02 -9.14 -1.76
CA SER A 30 14.68 -9.61 -2.13
C SER A 30 14.64 -11.09 -2.56
N CYS A 31 15.61 -11.88 -2.11
CA CYS A 31 15.72 -13.33 -2.30
C CYS A 31 16.55 -13.95 -1.16
N LEU A 32 16.50 -15.27 -1.01
CA LEU A 32 17.29 -16.03 -0.04
C LEU A 32 18.51 -16.69 -0.70
N ASP A 33 18.99 -16.18 -1.83
CA ASP A 33 20.05 -16.82 -2.63
C ASP A 33 21.34 -17.09 -1.87
N MET A 34 21.64 -16.28 -0.85
CA MET A 34 22.82 -16.42 0.02
C MET A 34 22.72 -17.55 1.04
N VAL A 35 21.55 -18.18 1.20
CA VAL A 35 21.35 -19.33 2.08
C VAL A 35 21.91 -20.58 1.40
N GLU A 36 22.93 -21.18 2.02
CA GLU A 36 23.52 -22.45 1.60
C GLU A 36 22.57 -23.62 1.90
N THR A 37 22.43 -24.54 0.94
CA THR A 37 21.57 -25.73 1.05
C THR A 37 22.41 -26.98 0.82
N ASN A 38 22.29 -27.99 1.68
CA ASN A 38 23.09 -29.22 1.61
C ASN A 38 22.25 -30.46 1.25
N SER A 39 20.93 -30.28 1.08
CA SER A 39 20.00 -31.35 0.75
C SER A 39 18.77 -30.82 0.00
N LEU A 40 18.03 -31.73 -0.67
CA LEU A 40 16.74 -31.40 -1.29
C LEU A 40 15.71 -30.86 -0.28
N ASN A 41 15.82 -31.27 0.99
CA ASN A 41 14.96 -30.75 2.03
C ASN A 41 15.32 -29.29 2.39
N ASP A 42 16.60 -28.94 2.40
CA ASP A 42 17.05 -27.55 2.63
C ASP A 42 16.59 -26.64 1.49
N GLU A 43 16.64 -27.12 0.23
CA GLU A 43 16.14 -26.39 -0.94
C GLU A 43 14.63 -26.11 -0.85
N LEU A 44 13.85 -27.12 -0.44
CA LEU A 44 12.41 -26.94 -0.19
C LEU A 44 12.16 -25.88 0.89
N ILE A 45 12.86 -26.00 2.04
CA ILE A 45 12.73 -25.04 3.14
C ILE A 45 13.08 -23.62 2.68
N LYS A 46 14.19 -23.46 1.95
CA LYS A 46 14.60 -22.16 1.39
C LYS A 46 13.53 -21.57 0.48
N SER A 47 13.01 -22.36 -0.47
CA SER A 47 11.96 -21.91 -1.40
C SER A 47 10.69 -21.47 -0.65
N GLU A 48 10.23 -22.25 0.33
CA GLU A 48 9.04 -21.88 1.10
C GLU A 48 9.28 -20.64 1.98
N LEU A 49 10.47 -20.53 2.60
CA LEU A 49 10.82 -19.35 3.39
C LEU A 49 10.94 -18.08 2.54
N GLU A 50 11.38 -18.19 1.29
CA GLU A 50 11.43 -17.04 0.38
C GLU A 50 10.02 -16.52 0.05
N ARG A 51 9.06 -17.41 -0.22
CA ARG A 51 7.65 -17.04 -0.42
C ARG A 51 7.02 -16.44 0.83
N VAL A 52 7.42 -16.91 2.01
CA VAL A 52 7.01 -16.32 3.29
C VAL A 52 7.61 -14.93 3.44
N ALA A 53 8.90 -14.75 3.16
CA ALA A 53 9.59 -13.46 3.25
C ALA A 53 8.95 -12.40 2.33
N GLU A 54 8.60 -12.77 1.10
CA GLU A 54 7.87 -11.89 0.17
C GLU A 54 6.53 -11.41 0.74
N GLN A 55 5.73 -12.34 1.29
CA GLN A 55 4.45 -11.99 1.91
C GLN A 55 4.62 -11.11 3.15
N LEU A 56 5.64 -11.38 3.96
CA LEU A 56 5.96 -10.59 5.14
C LEU A 56 6.40 -9.17 4.78
N ASP A 57 7.20 -8.99 3.72
CA ASP A 57 7.60 -7.65 3.28
C ASP A 57 6.40 -6.87 2.73
N ASN A 58 5.52 -7.52 1.96
CA ASN A 58 4.25 -6.94 1.52
C ASN A 58 3.36 -6.49 2.69
N ILE A 59 3.25 -7.30 3.75
CA ILE A 59 2.54 -6.93 4.98
C ILE A 59 3.21 -5.73 5.63
N ARG A 60 4.54 -5.75 5.77
CA ARG A 60 5.32 -4.66 6.36
C ARG A 60 5.12 -3.34 5.60
N ILE A 61 5.12 -3.35 4.28
CA ILE A 61 4.86 -2.16 3.45
C ILE A 61 3.48 -1.58 3.79
N ARG A 62 2.43 -2.42 3.88
CA ARG A 62 1.07 -1.99 4.24
C ARG A 62 1.00 -1.43 5.66
N LEU A 63 1.64 -2.08 6.63
CA LEU A 63 1.68 -1.60 8.02
C LEU A 63 2.41 -0.26 8.15
N ASN A 64 3.55 -0.12 7.48
CA ASN A 64 4.29 1.13 7.43
C ASN A 64 3.42 2.24 6.85
N TYR A 65 2.71 1.99 5.74
CA TYR A 65 1.79 2.96 5.14
C TYR A 65 0.70 3.42 6.10
N LEU A 66 0.02 2.49 6.77
CA LEU A 66 -1.04 2.81 7.74
C LEU A 66 -0.53 3.61 8.94
N ASN A 67 0.74 3.41 9.32
CA ASN A 67 1.38 4.14 10.41
C ASN A 67 1.81 5.56 10.04
N ARG A 68 1.73 5.96 8.76
CA ARG A 68 2.09 7.31 8.34
C ARG A 68 1.00 8.32 8.69
N PRO A 69 1.36 9.55 9.09
CA PRO A 69 0.37 10.60 9.36
C PRO A 69 -0.35 11.00 8.07
N ILE A 70 -1.61 11.42 8.19
CA ILE A 70 -2.34 12.07 7.09
C ILE A 70 -1.81 13.51 6.98
N THR A 71 -1.33 13.87 5.80
CA THR A 71 -0.69 15.17 5.54
C THR A 71 -1.57 16.13 4.76
N VAL A 72 -2.50 15.60 3.97
CA VAL A 72 -3.41 16.40 3.14
C VAL A 72 -4.74 15.66 2.97
N GLU A 73 -5.84 16.41 3.00
CA GLU A 73 -7.19 15.96 2.72
C GLU A 73 -7.89 17.05 1.90
N GLY A 74 -8.70 16.66 0.92
CA GLY A 74 -9.40 17.60 0.07
C GLY A 74 -10.08 16.92 -1.11
N VAL A 75 -10.45 17.72 -2.11
CA VAL A 75 -11.17 17.25 -3.30
C VAL A 75 -10.21 17.19 -4.48
N LEU A 76 -10.26 16.09 -5.24
CA LEU A 76 -9.50 15.94 -6.48
C LEU A 76 -9.89 17.01 -7.49
N LYS A 77 -8.88 17.58 -8.16
CA LYS A 77 -9.04 18.50 -9.28
C LYS A 77 -8.52 17.85 -10.55
N CYS A 78 -9.34 17.78 -11.59
CA CYS A 78 -8.90 17.41 -12.92
C CYS A 78 -8.44 18.64 -13.71
N ASP A 79 -7.30 18.54 -14.38
CA ASP A 79 -6.81 19.55 -15.30
C ASP A 79 -7.33 19.33 -16.73
N ILE A 80 -6.94 20.22 -17.65
CA ILE A 80 -7.33 20.14 -19.06
C ILE A 80 -6.77 18.91 -19.80
N ASN A 81 -5.75 18.26 -19.23
CA ASN A 81 -5.10 17.06 -19.79
C ASN A 81 -5.67 15.77 -19.19
N GLY A 82 -6.71 15.84 -18.34
CA GLY A 82 -7.27 14.66 -17.67
C GLY A 82 -6.44 14.17 -16.48
N ARG A 83 -5.50 14.98 -15.97
CA ARG A 83 -4.65 14.66 -14.81
C ARG A 83 -5.33 15.08 -13.52
N TYR A 84 -5.32 14.19 -12.53
CA TYR A 84 -5.92 14.45 -11.23
C TYR A 84 -4.87 14.89 -10.22
N SER A 85 -5.19 15.91 -9.43
CA SER A 85 -4.31 16.43 -8.40
C SER A 85 -5.01 16.66 -7.06
N LEU A 86 -4.24 16.57 -5.98
CA LEU A 86 -4.61 17.00 -4.64
C LEU A 86 -3.53 17.93 -4.10
N GLY A 87 -3.82 19.24 -4.07
CA GLY A 87 -2.80 20.25 -3.79
C GLY A 87 -1.73 20.24 -4.89
N ASP A 88 -0.46 20.19 -4.48
CA ASP A 88 0.69 20.15 -5.40
C ASP A 88 1.03 18.74 -5.89
N PHE A 89 0.29 17.71 -5.46
CA PHE A 89 0.52 16.34 -5.89
C PHE A 89 -0.37 15.95 -7.05
N GLU A 90 0.24 15.51 -8.15
CA GLU A 90 -0.45 14.88 -9.28
C GLU A 90 -0.45 13.35 -9.14
N TYR A 91 -1.61 12.73 -9.35
CA TYR A 91 -1.77 11.28 -9.36
C TYR A 91 -1.42 10.71 -10.74
N SER A 92 -0.65 9.62 -10.72
CA SER A 92 -0.37 8.77 -11.88
C SER A 92 -0.77 7.32 -11.60
N CYS A 93 -0.66 6.44 -12.60
CA CYS A 93 -0.77 4.99 -12.37
C CYS A 93 0.14 4.56 -11.21
N ALA A 94 -0.34 3.58 -10.42
CA ALA A 94 0.30 3.06 -9.21
C ALA A 94 0.37 4.05 -8.01
N SER A 95 -0.10 5.29 -8.15
CA SER A 95 -0.23 6.20 -7.01
C SER A 95 -1.25 5.65 -6.01
N SER A 96 -0.86 5.51 -4.75
CA SER A 96 -1.81 5.21 -3.67
C SER A 96 -2.79 6.35 -3.47
N ILE A 97 -4.06 6.01 -3.26
CA ILE A 97 -5.14 6.94 -3.00
C ILE A 97 -5.99 6.42 -1.84
N GLU A 98 -6.22 7.27 -0.84
CA GLU A 98 -7.31 7.07 0.11
C GLU A 98 -8.47 7.96 -0.32
N PHE A 99 -9.65 7.39 -0.55
CA PHE A 99 -10.83 8.12 -0.99
C PHE A 99 -12.01 7.84 -0.08
N LEU A 100 -12.88 8.84 0.06
CA LEU A 100 -14.13 8.68 0.79
C LEU A 100 -15.14 8.01 -0.14
N PHE A 101 -15.42 6.74 0.13
CA PHE A 101 -16.47 6.00 -0.55
C PHE A 101 -17.78 6.18 0.19
N VAL A 102 -18.84 6.51 -0.54
CA VAL A 102 -20.20 6.62 -0.03
C VAL A 102 -20.99 5.44 -0.58
N ASP A 103 -21.50 4.61 0.30
CA ASP A 103 -22.44 3.55 -0.02
C ASP A 103 -23.86 4.14 0.00
N GLU A 104 -24.47 4.28 -1.17
CA GLU A 104 -25.81 4.85 -1.32
C GLU A 104 -26.91 3.93 -0.77
N GLU A 105 -26.66 2.61 -0.67
CA GLU A 105 -27.66 1.66 -0.16
C GLU A 105 -27.81 1.77 1.36
N ASP A 106 -26.69 1.96 2.06
CA ASP A 106 -26.62 1.99 3.51
C ASP A 106 -26.41 3.40 4.11
N ASP A 107 -26.40 4.46 3.27
CA ASP A 107 -26.08 5.85 3.63
C ASP A 107 -24.82 5.96 4.51
N SER A 108 -23.82 5.12 4.21
CA SER A 108 -22.61 4.98 5.00
C SER A 108 -21.40 5.50 4.24
N SER A 109 -20.45 6.11 4.96
CA SER A 109 -19.22 6.63 4.36
C SER A 109 -18.00 6.00 5.01
N GLN A 110 -17.05 5.56 4.19
CA GLN A 110 -15.81 4.95 4.67
C GLN A 110 -14.60 5.37 3.84
N TRP A 111 -13.46 5.49 4.50
CA TRP A 111 -12.18 5.71 3.82
C TRP A 111 -11.66 4.39 3.27
N ILE A 112 -11.44 4.34 1.97
CA ILE A 112 -10.91 3.17 1.26
C ILE A 112 -9.53 3.50 0.70
N ILE A 113 -8.58 2.59 0.90
CA ILE A 113 -7.23 2.66 0.33
C ILE A 113 -7.22 1.82 -0.95
N SER A 114 -6.77 2.42 -2.05
CA SER A 114 -6.53 1.72 -3.31
C SER A 114 -5.38 2.38 -4.08
N SER A 115 -5.21 2.01 -5.35
CA SER A 115 -4.26 2.60 -6.29
C SER A 115 -4.97 3.18 -7.50
N VAL A 116 -4.39 4.22 -8.08
CA VAL A 116 -4.83 4.77 -9.36
C VAL A 116 -4.33 3.87 -10.49
N GLU A 117 -5.20 3.58 -11.45
CA GLU A 117 -4.91 2.89 -12.71
C GLU A 117 -5.39 3.76 -13.88
N GLY A 118 -4.94 3.45 -15.09
CA GLY A 118 -5.33 4.17 -16.30
C GLY A 118 -5.63 3.21 -17.43
N ASN A 119 -6.59 3.59 -18.28
CA ASN A 119 -6.89 2.96 -19.56
C ASN A 119 -7.13 4.03 -20.64
N GLU A 120 -7.68 3.62 -21.78
CA GLU A 120 -8.03 4.54 -22.88
C GLU A 120 -9.08 5.60 -22.50
N ASP A 121 -9.88 5.35 -21.46
CA ASP A 121 -10.91 6.29 -20.96
C ASP A 121 -10.37 7.25 -19.89
N GLY A 122 -9.09 7.13 -19.51
CA GLY A 122 -8.43 7.96 -18.51
C GLY A 122 -8.14 7.23 -17.19
N TYR A 123 -7.97 8.01 -16.12
CA TYR A 123 -7.63 7.49 -14.79
C TYR A 123 -8.87 7.02 -14.02
N TYR A 124 -8.70 5.92 -13.28
CA TYR A 124 -9.71 5.36 -12.40
C TYR A 124 -9.07 4.75 -11.14
N ILE A 125 -9.90 4.44 -10.15
CA ILE A 125 -9.47 3.77 -8.93
C ILE A 125 -9.58 2.26 -9.11
N LYS A 126 -8.48 1.52 -8.89
CA LYS A 126 -8.43 0.06 -9.00
C LYS A 126 -9.51 -0.57 -8.11
N GLY A 127 -10.32 -1.45 -8.70
CA GLY A 127 -11.45 -2.10 -8.01
C GLY A 127 -12.72 -1.24 -7.87
N TYR A 128 -12.66 0.05 -8.20
CA TYR A 128 -13.76 1.01 -8.02
C TYR A 128 -14.03 1.84 -9.28
N LYS A 129 -14.06 1.19 -10.45
CA LYS A 129 -14.24 1.85 -11.77
C LYS A 129 -15.50 2.73 -11.89
N LYS A 130 -16.53 2.47 -11.09
CA LYS A 130 -17.77 3.26 -11.08
C LYS A 130 -17.66 4.56 -10.27
N VAL A 131 -16.67 4.67 -9.39
CA VAL A 131 -16.42 5.88 -8.60
C VAL A 131 -15.76 6.91 -9.51
N LYS A 132 -16.42 8.07 -9.67
CA LYS A 132 -15.86 9.19 -10.44
C LYS A 132 -14.71 9.81 -9.64
N MET A 133 -13.56 9.99 -10.29
CA MET A 133 -12.42 10.67 -9.66
C MET A 133 -12.62 12.19 -9.58
N GLU A 134 -13.29 12.79 -10.56
CA GLU A 134 -13.59 14.23 -10.54
C GLU A 134 -14.50 14.57 -9.37
N GLY A 135 -14.07 15.54 -8.54
CA GLY A 135 -14.82 15.95 -7.35
C GLY A 135 -14.75 14.96 -6.18
N LEU A 136 -13.93 13.91 -6.27
CA LEU A 136 -13.82 12.92 -5.20
C LEU A 136 -13.03 13.46 -4.01
N THR A 137 -13.59 13.32 -2.81
CA THR A 137 -12.87 13.60 -1.57
C THR A 137 -11.82 12.52 -1.32
N VAL A 138 -10.58 12.95 -1.22
CA VAL A 138 -9.40 12.10 -1.03
C VAL A 138 -8.53 12.62 0.09
N ARG A 139 -7.66 11.76 0.61
CA ARG A 139 -6.59 12.16 1.50
C ARG A 139 -5.33 11.38 1.20
N ARG A 140 -4.20 11.92 1.65
CA ARG A 140 -2.90 11.28 1.51
C ARG A 140 -2.15 11.31 2.81
N ARG A 141 -1.40 10.23 3.00
CA ARG A 141 -0.40 10.14 4.05
C ARG A 141 0.94 10.63 3.55
N GLU A 142 1.81 10.93 4.48
CA GLU A 142 3.22 11.22 4.21
C GLU A 142 3.86 10.16 3.31
N ILE A 143 4.75 10.56 2.41
CA ILE A 143 5.52 9.64 1.59
C ILE A 143 6.99 9.80 1.95
N GLU A 144 7.52 8.87 2.72
CA GLU A 144 8.95 8.61 2.73
C GLU A 144 9.30 7.79 1.49
N GLY A 145 10.24 8.30 0.69
CA GLY A 145 11.01 7.63 -0.38
C GLY A 145 10.36 6.47 -1.16
N LEU A 146 10.20 6.65 -2.48
CA LEU A 146 9.98 5.63 -3.54
C LEU A 146 9.42 4.27 -3.10
N TYR A 147 8.16 4.23 -2.66
CA TYR A 147 7.37 3.02 -2.76
C TYR A 147 6.02 3.37 -3.37
N ASN A 148 5.90 3.10 -4.68
CA ASN A 148 4.62 2.98 -5.37
C ASN A 148 4.19 1.52 -5.25
N PHE A 149 2.90 1.27 -5.01
CA PHE A 149 2.33 -0.07 -4.89
C PHE A 149 2.01 -0.67 -6.26
#